data_AF-A0A7W1UP02-F1
#
_entry.id   AF-A0A7W1UP02-F1
#
_cell.length_a   1.000
_cell.length_b   1.000
_cell.length_c   1.000
_cell.angle_alpha   90.00
_cell.angle_beta   90.00
_cell.angle_gamma   90.00
#
_symmetry.space_group_name_H-M   'P 1'
#
loop_
_entity.id
_entity.type
_entity.pdbx_description
1 polymer ?
#
loop_
_entity_poly.entity_id
_entity_poly.type
_entity_poly.pdbx_seq_one_letter_code
_entity_poly.pdbx_strand_id
1 'polypeptide(L)'
;AVLAQQDGDTIAAQKQEIVEKINKHKKQKNKYLEFKKRLEDTGEVQISTSDPDSRQLITRNNITEVAYNIQATVDARHNIPIDFKVTNQNDSKAMGNMVRRAKTIIGKSDFTLLYDKGYHTGTEFDYAHKQGVEVMVAVPEVASHAPDMAFDVANFVHDKKLDVYLCPAGQQLQTNGSWYFKKHGKTTNRMKHYKTPACKSCSFFERCTKNKAGRLIERTEHAELIEANRQRIELKKELYRKRQAIVEHPFGIIKRQWDFYYIMTKKTIKHASADVGLIFTAFNLRRIFNLMDQNILKKYLKVLAPIFVFVRTHFKPMPAFVFQTITYLKLQLHYFLMRLNQLYLTPINTV
;
A
#
# COMPACT_ATOMS: atom_id res chain seq x y z
N ALA A 1 -58.63 34.93 -27.68
CA ALA A 1 -58.26 33.67 -28.37
C ALA A 1 -56.75 33.43 -28.33
N VAL A 2 -55.91 34.38 -28.76
CA VAL A 2 -54.44 34.23 -28.85
C VAL A 2 -53.73 34.04 -27.49
N LEU A 3 -54.16 34.76 -26.44
CA LEU A 3 -53.55 34.64 -25.09
C LEU A 3 -53.81 33.27 -24.43
N ALA A 4 -55.02 32.72 -24.56
CA ALA A 4 -55.35 31.39 -24.06
C ALA A 4 -54.60 30.26 -24.79
N GLN A 5 -54.19 30.51 -26.04
CA GLN A 5 -53.42 29.58 -26.85
C GLN A 5 -51.94 29.56 -26.41
N GLN A 6 -51.37 30.73 -26.08
CA GLN A 6 -50.01 30.85 -25.50
C GLN A 6 -49.89 30.26 -24.09
N ASP A 7 -50.92 30.41 -23.25
CA ASP A 7 -50.96 29.78 -21.92
C ASP A 7 -51.06 28.24 -22.02
N GLY A 8 -51.83 27.73 -22.98
CA GLY A 8 -51.95 26.29 -23.26
C GLY A 8 -50.64 25.64 -23.73
N ASP A 9 -49.90 26.31 -24.62
CA ASP A 9 -48.60 25.84 -25.11
C ASP A 9 -47.52 25.84 -24.01
N THR A 10 -47.55 26.83 -23.12
CA THR A 10 -46.63 26.91 -21.98
C THR A 10 -46.90 25.80 -20.95
N ILE A 11 -48.18 25.49 -20.67
CA ILE A 11 -48.58 24.39 -19.79
C ILE A 11 -48.25 23.03 -20.41
N ALA A 12 -48.41 22.86 -21.72
CA ALA A 12 -48.07 21.62 -22.43
C ALA A 12 -46.55 21.34 -22.40
N ALA A 13 -45.73 22.37 -22.65
CA ALA A 13 -44.28 22.27 -22.57
C ALA A 13 -43.79 21.94 -21.15
N GLN A 14 -44.36 22.59 -20.13
CA GLN A 14 -44.06 22.30 -18.72
C GLN A 14 -44.46 20.86 -18.33
N LYS A 15 -45.63 20.39 -18.81
CA LYS A 15 -46.09 19.01 -18.58
C LYS A 15 -45.15 18.00 -19.24
N GLN A 16 -44.65 18.28 -20.44
CA GLN A 16 -43.68 17.43 -21.13
C GLN A 16 -42.33 17.37 -20.37
N GLU A 17 -41.83 18.51 -19.90
CA GLU A 17 -40.60 18.58 -19.10
C GLU A 17 -40.74 17.78 -17.78
N ILE A 18 -41.89 17.87 -17.12
CA ILE A 18 -42.18 17.08 -15.90
C ILE A 18 -42.18 15.58 -16.20
N VAL A 19 -42.79 15.15 -17.30
CA VAL A 19 -42.80 13.74 -17.72
C VAL A 19 -41.38 13.23 -18.01
N GLU A 20 -40.55 14.04 -18.67
CA GLU A 20 -39.14 13.71 -18.91
C GLU A 20 -38.34 13.56 -17.60
N LYS A 21 -38.52 14.50 -16.66
CA LYS A 21 -37.92 14.42 -15.32
C LYS A 21 -38.37 13.16 -14.57
N ILE A 22 -39.67 12.85 -14.59
CA ILE A 22 -40.21 11.62 -13.98
C ILE A 22 -39.57 10.38 -14.60
N ASN A 23 -39.46 10.32 -15.92
CA ASN A 23 -38.84 9.19 -16.63
C ASN A 23 -37.35 9.06 -16.30
N LYS A 24 -36.61 10.18 -16.23
CA LYS A 24 -35.22 10.21 -15.79
C LYS A 24 -35.07 9.67 -14.37
N HIS A 25 -35.90 10.12 -13.43
CA HIS A 25 -35.88 9.65 -12.04
C HIS A 25 -36.27 8.18 -11.92
N LYS A 26 -37.26 7.69 -12.68
CA LYS A 26 -37.62 6.27 -12.75
C LYS A 26 -36.46 5.40 -13.25
N LYS A 27 -35.78 5.82 -14.33
CA LYS A 27 -34.57 5.14 -14.83
C LYS A 27 -33.47 5.08 -13.78
N GLN A 28 -33.21 6.20 -13.08
CA GLN A 28 -32.20 6.25 -12.03
C GLN A 28 -32.57 5.36 -10.83
N LYS A 29 -33.85 5.34 -10.43
CA LYS A 29 -34.35 4.46 -9.36
C LYS A 29 -34.11 2.99 -9.71
N ASN A 30 -34.48 2.58 -10.93
CA ASN A 30 -34.29 1.20 -11.38
C ASN A 30 -32.80 0.81 -11.38
N LYS A 31 -31.93 1.69 -11.88
CA LYS A 31 -30.47 1.49 -11.82
C LYS A 31 -29.95 1.28 -10.40
N TYR A 32 -30.43 2.06 -9.41
CA TYR A 32 -30.02 1.88 -8.01
C TYR A 32 -30.58 0.59 -7.39
N LEU A 33 -31.79 0.18 -7.77
CA LEU A 33 -32.35 -1.11 -7.33
C LEU A 33 -31.53 -2.28 -7.88
N GLU A 34 -31.06 -2.21 -9.12
CA GLU A 34 -30.14 -3.20 -9.71
C GLU A 34 -28.80 -3.23 -8.97
N PHE A 35 -28.22 -2.08 -8.64
CA PHE A 35 -26.99 -2.01 -7.84
C PHE A 35 -27.17 -2.59 -6.45
N LYS A 36 -28.29 -2.29 -5.78
CA LYS A 36 -28.62 -2.87 -4.47
C LYS A 36 -28.68 -4.39 -4.55
N LYS A 37 -29.43 -4.92 -5.52
CA LYS A 37 -29.54 -6.36 -5.74
C LYS A 37 -28.17 -7.00 -5.99
N ARG A 38 -27.33 -6.37 -6.83
CA ARG A 38 -25.97 -6.86 -7.07
C ARG A 38 -25.10 -6.88 -5.82
N LEU A 39 -25.17 -5.86 -4.96
CA LEU A 39 -24.46 -5.85 -3.68
C LEU A 39 -24.90 -6.99 -2.77
N GLU A 40 -26.21 -7.24 -2.70
CA GLU A 40 -26.81 -8.34 -1.93
C GLU A 40 -26.38 -9.71 -2.47
N ASP A 41 -26.45 -9.91 -3.80
CA ASP A 41 -26.09 -11.18 -4.46
C ASP A 41 -24.59 -11.50 -4.35
N THR A 42 -23.72 -10.47 -4.43
CA THR A 42 -22.26 -10.65 -4.43
C THR A 42 -21.63 -10.56 -3.04
N GLY A 43 -22.34 -10.00 -2.05
CA GLY A 43 -21.79 -9.70 -0.73
C GLY A 43 -20.73 -8.58 -0.73
N GLU A 44 -20.57 -7.85 -1.84
CA GLU A 44 -19.66 -6.72 -1.92
C GLU A 44 -20.24 -5.50 -1.17
N VAL A 45 -19.35 -4.64 -0.67
CA VAL A 45 -19.74 -3.43 0.07
C VAL A 45 -19.85 -2.18 -0.82
N GLN A 46 -19.37 -2.25 -2.06
CA GLN A 46 -19.32 -1.13 -2.99
C GLN A 46 -19.29 -1.60 -4.45
N ILE A 47 -19.83 -0.78 -5.35
CA ILE A 47 -19.76 -0.98 -6.81
C ILE A 47 -19.06 0.22 -7.43
N SER A 48 -18.05 -0.03 -8.25
CA SER A 48 -17.49 0.97 -9.15
C SER A 48 -18.14 0.84 -10.53
N THR A 49 -18.59 1.97 -11.08
CA THR A 49 -19.26 2.03 -12.39
C THR A 49 -18.29 2.17 -13.56
N SER A 50 -17.03 2.50 -13.31
CA SER A 50 -16.00 2.73 -14.33
C SER A 50 -15.02 1.58 -14.47
N ASP A 51 -14.64 0.95 -13.36
CA ASP A 51 -13.79 -0.25 -13.34
C ASP A 51 -14.28 -1.20 -12.23
N PRO A 52 -14.85 -2.38 -12.58
CA PRO A 52 -15.46 -3.31 -11.63
C PRO A 52 -14.59 -3.73 -10.44
N ASP A 53 -13.26 -3.78 -10.58
CA ASP A 53 -12.36 -4.26 -9.53
C ASP A 53 -11.75 -3.12 -8.69
N SER A 54 -11.90 -1.87 -9.14
CA SER A 54 -11.47 -0.68 -8.40
C SER A 54 -12.35 -0.43 -7.17
N ARG A 55 -11.77 0.14 -6.12
CA ARG A 55 -12.46 0.36 -4.84
C ARG A 55 -12.20 1.78 -4.36
N GLN A 56 -13.15 2.37 -3.64
CA GLN A 56 -12.94 3.59 -2.88
C GLN A 56 -11.93 3.30 -1.77
N LEU A 57 -10.77 3.95 -1.85
CA LEU A 57 -9.65 3.82 -0.92
C LEU A 57 -9.33 5.18 -0.33
N ILE A 58 -8.93 5.19 0.94
CA ILE A 58 -8.43 6.40 1.61
C ILE A 58 -7.01 6.63 1.13
N THR A 59 -6.74 7.78 0.50
CA THR A 59 -5.41 8.12 -0.02
C THR A 59 -4.61 8.97 0.97
N ARG A 60 -5.24 10.02 1.53
CA ARG A 60 -4.65 10.91 2.54
C ARG A 60 -5.72 11.42 3.49
N ASN A 61 -5.54 11.21 4.80
CA ASN A 61 -6.48 11.64 5.84
C ASN A 61 -7.92 11.17 5.53
N ASN A 62 -8.82 12.10 5.20
CA ASN A 62 -10.22 11.83 4.88
C ASN A 62 -10.51 11.89 3.37
N ILE A 63 -9.48 12.04 2.54
CA ILE A 63 -9.63 12.05 1.08
C ILE A 63 -9.75 10.59 0.62
N THR A 64 -10.82 10.32 -0.13
CA THR A 64 -11.07 9.01 -0.71
C THR A 64 -11.13 9.11 -2.22
N GLU A 65 -10.53 8.13 -2.89
CA GLU A 65 -10.49 8.04 -4.35
C GLU A 65 -10.84 6.62 -4.79
N VAL A 66 -11.45 6.48 -5.96
CA VAL A 66 -11.66 5.16 -6.58
C VAL A 66 -10.36 4.75 -7.26
N ALA A 67 -9.64 3.82 -6.65
CA ALA A 67 -8.28 3.50 -7.03
C ALA A 67 -7.95 2.01 -6.82
N TYR A 68 -6.74 1.66 -7.27
CA TYR A 68 -6.04 0.47 -6.82
C TYR A 68 -4.89 0.85 -5.91
N ASN A 69 -4.55 -0.04 -5.00
CA ASN A 69 -3.40 0.08 -4.13
C ASN A 69 -2.24 -0.74 -4.70
N ILE A 70 -1.05 -0.14 -4.77
CA ILE A 70 0.15 -0.78 -5.33
C ILE A 70 1.13 -1.00 -4.19
N GLN A 71 1.30 -2.27 -3.84
CA GLN A 71 2.35 -2.71 -2.92
C GLN A 71 3.62 -2.94 -3.72
N ALA A 72 4.77 -2.41 -3.28
CA ALA A 72 6.03 -2.62 -3.98
C ALA A 72 7.15 -2.96 -2.99
N THR A 73 8.06 -3.84 -3.41
CA THR A 73 9.32 -4.10 -2.69
C THR A 73 10.46 -3.54 -3.53
N VAL A 74 11.32 -2.74 -2.91
CA VAL A 74 12.37 -1.98 -3.59
C VAL A 74 13.71 -2.28 -2.92
N ASP A 75 14.72 -2.60 -3.71
CA ASP A 75 16.10 -2.74 -3.25
C ASP A 75 16.64 -1.42 -2.70
N ALA A 76 17.27 -1.46 -1.53
CA ALA A 76 17.81 -0.29 -0.86
C ALA A 76 19.10 0.24 -1.49
N ARG A 77 19.88 -0.59 -2.18
CA ARG A 77 21.19 -0.20 -2.71
C ARG A 77 21.07 0.66 -3.97
N HIS A 78 20.18 0.27 -4.87
CA HIS A 78 20.04 0.88 -6.19
C HIS A 78 18.65 1.47 -6.44
N ASN A 79 17.72 1.36 -5.47
CA ASN A 79 16.33 1.77 -5.60
C ASN A 79 15.64 1.07 -6.79
N ILE A 80 15.90 -0.22 -6.97
CA ILE A 80 15.28 -1.04 -8.03
C ILE A 80 14.09 -1.79 -7.43
N PRO A 81 12.86 -1.51 -7.88
CA PRO A 81 11.70 -2.35 -7.64
C PRO A 81 11.95 -3.80 -8.03
N ILE A 82 11.90 -4.73 -7.06
CA ILE A 82 12.08 -6.17 -7.28
C ILE A 82 10.74 -6.89 -7.43
N ASP A 83 9.68 -6.33 -6.87
CA ASP A 83 8.35 -6.92 -6.89
C ASP A 83 7.27 -5.85 -6.71
N PHE A 84 6.09 -6.12 -7.24
CA PHE A 84 4.90 -5.34 -6.96
C PHE A 84 3.64 -6.22 -6.94
N LYS A 85 2.61 -5.74 -6.24
CA LYS A 85 1.29 -6.34 -6.23
C LYS A 85 0.23 -5.24 -6.24
N VAL A 86 -0.59 -5.25 -7.28
CA VAL A 86 -1.81 -4.44 -7.33
C VAL A 86 -2.91 -5.13 -6.53
N THR A 87 -3.54 -4.39 -5.62
CA THR A 87 -4.64 -4.84 -4.77
C THR A 87 -5.76 -3.80 -4.80
N ASN A 88 -6.96 -4.20 -4.42
CA ASN A 88 -8.10 -3.31 -4.19
C ASN A 88 -8.47 -3.25 -2.69
N GLN A 89 -7.50 -3.60 -1.84
CA GLN A 89 -7.62 -3.63 -0.39
C GLN A 89 -6.61 -2.68 0.24
N ASN A 90 -6.80 -2.38 1.52
CA ASN A 90 -5.88 -1.55 2.29
C ASN A 90 -4.59 -2.32 2.68
N ASP A 91 -3.61 -1.58 3.19
CA ASP A 91 -2.25 -2.08 3.48
C ASP A 91 -2.17 -3.03 4.68
N SER A 92 -3.19 -3.03 5.55
CA SER A 92 -3.11 -3.59 6.90
C SER A 92 -2.81 -5.09 6.99
N LYS A 93 -2.91 -5.83 5.87
CA LYS A 93 -2.60 -7.27 5.74
C LYS A 93 -1.73 -7.60 4.52
N ALA A 94 -0.99 -6.62 4.00
CA ALA A 94 -0.17 -6.82 2.82
C ALA A 94 1.26 -7.30 3.16
N MET A 95 1.75 -7.07 4.38
CA MET A 95 3.14 -7.30 4.76
C MET A 95 3.59 -8.74 4.55
N GLY A 96 2.92 -9.72 5.16
CA GLY A 96 3.31 -11.13 5.16
C GLY A 96 3.35 -11.73 3.75
N ASN A 97 2.37 -11.38 2.91
CA ASN A 97 2.39 -11.78 1.51
C ASN A 97 3.60 -11.19 0.77
N MET A 98 3.90 -9.90 0.98
CA MET A 98 5.06 -9.28 0.35
C MET A 98 6.39 -9.84 0.86
N VAL A 99 6.49 -10.14 2.15
CA VAL A 99 7.66 -10.81 2.76
C VAL A 99 7.91 -12.16 2.08
N ARG A 100 6.87 -13.00 1.93
CA ARG A 100 7.00 -14.29 1.23
C ARG A 100 7.44 -14.09 -0.22
N ARG A 101 6.82 -13.18 -0.96
CA ARG A 101 7.17 -12.92 -2.35
C ARG A 101 8.62 -12.45 -2.50
N ALA A 102 9.06 -11.53 -1.65
CA ALA A 102 10.45 -11.06 -1.60
C ALA A 102 11.41 -12.23 -1.33
N LYS A 103 11.12 -13.07 -0.33
CA LYS A 103 11.91 -14.28 -0.04
C LYS A 103 11.97 -15.24 -1.23
N THR A 104 10.84 -15.46 -1.91
CA THR A 104 10.80 -16.32 -3.11
C THR A 104 11.65 -15.77 -4.25
N ILE A 105 11.60 -14.46 -4.50
CA ILE A 105 12.37 -13.81 -5.57
C ILE A 105 13.87 -13.78 -5.26
N ILE A 106 14.23 -13.48 -4.00
CA ILE A 106 15.63 -13.35 -3.57
C ILE A 106 16.27 -14.73 -3.30
N GLY A 107 15.48 -15.75 -3.00
CA GLY A 107 15.94 -17.13 -2.74
C GLY A 107 16.58 -17.35 -1.37
N LYS A 108 16.77 -16.29 -0.57
CA LYS A 108 17.29 -16.34 0.81
C LYS A 108 16.43 -15.46 1.72
N SER A 109 16.65 -15.54 3.04
CA SER A 109 15.98 -14.68 4.04
C SER A 109 16.93 -13.70 4.75
N ASP A 110 18.18 -13.64 4.30
CA ASP A 110 19.22 -12.76 4.83
C ASP A 110 19.06 -11.33 4.27
N PHE A 111 17.99 -10.67 4.70
CA PHE A 111 17.70 -9.27 4.46
C PHE A 111 16.67 -8.76 5.50
N THR A 112 16.61 -7.44 5.65
CA THR A 112 15.63 -6.77 6.51
C THR A 112 14.66 -5.95 5.65
N LEU A 113 13.36 -6.12 5.87
CA LEU A 113 12.34 -5.31 5.21
C LEU A 113 11.89 -4.16 6.12
N LEU A 114 11.79 -2.97 5.53
CA LEU A 114 11.37 -1.76 6.22
C LEU A 114 9.96 -1.40 5.77
N TYR A 115 9.04 -1.25 6.71
CA TYR A 115 7.64 -0.91 6.45
C TYR A 115 7.21 0.34 7.22
N ASP A 116 6.16 0.97 6.72
CA ASP A 116 5.50 2.08 7.39
C ASP A 116 4.53 1.62 8.50
N LYS A 117 4.06 2.55 9.33
CA LYS A 117 3.15 2.33 10.46
C LYS A 117 1.88 1.56 10.07
N GLY A 118 1.39 1.72 8.84
CA GLY A 118 0.18 1.05 8.34
C GLY A 118 0.25 -0.49 8.30
N TYR A 119 1.45 -1.07 8.36
CA TYR A 119 1.68 -2.51 8.31
C TYR A 119 1.79 -3.15 9.71
N HIS A 120 1.54 -2.40 10.78
CA HIS A 120 1.71 -2.86 12.16
C HIS A 120 0.54 -3.75 12.62
N THR A 121 0.56 -5.01 12.18
CA THR A 121 -0.42 -6.03 12.58
C THR A 121 0.29 -7.25 13.16
N GLY A 122 -0.12 -7.71 14.35
CA GLY A 122 0.52 -8.83 15.05
C GLY A 122 0.60 -10.12 14.23
N THR A 123 -0.47 -10.49 13.53
CA THR A 123 -0.51 -11.68 12.66
C THR A 123 0.49 -11.61 11.51
N GLU A 124 0.76 -10.40 11.00
CA GLU A 124 1.71 -10.18 9.92
C GLU A 124 3.16 -10.32 10.42
N PHE A 125 3.44 -9.86 11.65
CA PHE A 125 4.74 -10.10 12.30
C PHE A 125 5.00 -11.58 12.51
N ASP A 126 4.00 -12.34 12.98
CA ASP A 126 4.09 -13.79 13.13
C ASP A 126 4.37 -14.48 11.80
N TYR A 127 3.67 -14.05 10.73
CA TYR A 127 3.92 -14.56 9.39
C TYR A 127 5.36 -14.29 8.93
N ALA A 128 5.85 -13.06 9.09
CA ALA A 128 7.21 -12.70 8.70
C ALA A 128 8.27 -13.47 9.50
N HIS A 129 8.04 -13.64 10.82
CA HIS A 129 8.89 -14.44 11.69
C HIS A 129 8.97 -15.90 11.23
N LYS A 130 7.83 -16.52 10.87
CA LYS A 130 7.77 -17.87 10.28
C LYS A 130 8.49 -17.98 8.94
N GLN A 131 8.61 -16.88 8.18
CA GLN A 131 9.43 -16.83 6.96
C GLN A 131 10.93 -16.69 7.26
N GLY A 132 11.35 -16.45 8.50
CA GLY A 132 12.74 -16.22 8.88
C GLY A 132 13.28 -14.88 8.36
N VAL A 133 12.40 -13.93 8.04
CA VAL A 133 12.77 -12.62 7.52
C VAL A 133 12.59 -11.57 8.61
N GLU A 134 13.61 -10.74 8.83
CA GLU A 134 13.51 -9.62 9.75
C GLU A 134 12.68 -8.48 9.16
N VAL A 135 11.76 -7.94 9.97
CA VAL A 135 10.95 -6.78 9.60
C VAL A 135 11.10 -5.66 10.62
N MET A 136 11.09 -4.43 10.14
CA MET A 136 11.07 -3.20 10.94
C MET A 136 9.85 -2.37 10.53
N VAL A 137 8.89 -2.23 11.43
CA VAL A 137 7.63 -1.51 11.20
C VAL A 137 7.43 -0.48 12.29
N ALA A 138 7.12 0.78 11.94
CA ALA A 138 6.85 1.81 12.94
C ALA A 138 5.78 1.34 13.93
N VAL A 139 6.12 1.38 15.21
CA VAL A 139 5.16 1.09 16.26
C VAL A 139 4.23 2.29 16.40
N PRO A 140 2.91 2.11 16.29
CA PRO A 140 1.98 3.21 16.51
C PRO A 140 2.11 3.77 17.92
N GLU A 141 1.91 5.08 18.06
CA GLU A 141 1.75 5.70 19.37
C GLU A 141 0.60 5.04 20.14
N VAL A 142 0.72 5.07 21.46
CA VAL A 142 -0.24 4.45 22.36
C VAL A 142 -1.59 5.14 22.17
N ALA A 143 -2.63 4.39 21.79
CA ALA A 143 -3.95 4.97 21.51
C ALA A 143 -4.62 5.55 22.77
N SER A 144 -4.20 5.11 23.96
CA SER A 144 -4.69 5.61 25.23
C SER A 144 -3.56 5.70 26.24
N HIS A 145 -3.48 6.86 26.88
CA HIS A 145 -2.61 7.11 28.02
C HIS A 145 -3.39 6.90 29.33
N ALA A 146 -2.66 6.56 30.39
CA ALA A 146 -3.16 6.67 31.74
C ALA A 146 -3.43 8.15 32.10
N PRO A 147 -4.24 8.44 33.14
CA PRO A 147 -4.42 9.80 33.64
C PRO A 147 -3.09 10.52 33.91
N ASP A 148 -2.08 9.77 34.35
CA ASP A 148 -0.70 10.22 34.51
C ASP A 148 0.24 9.32 33.67
N MET A 149 1.09 9.94 32.85
CA MET A 149 2.06 9.27 31.97
C MET A 149 3.04 8.37 32.73
N ALA A 150 3.31 8.65 34.01
CA ALA A 150 4.13 7.76 34.86
C ALA A 150 3.53 6.35 34.97
N PHE A 151 2.21 6.20 34.81
CA PHE A 151 1.48 4.94 34.87
C PHE A 151 1.01 4.43 33.49
N ASP A 152 1.63 4.90 32.40
CA ASP A 152 1.40 4.34 31.08
C ASP A 152 1.84 2.88 30.98
N VAL A 153 1.20 2.13 30.08
CA VAL A 153 1.52 0.71 29.84
C VAL A 153 2.99 0.51 29.47
N ALA A 154 3.61 1.52 28.84
CA ALA A 154 5.03 1.49 28.49
C ALA A 154 5.97 1.34 29.72
N ASN A 155 5.52 1.79 30.90
CA ASN A 155 6.28 1.70 32.14
C ASN A 155 5.98 0.40 32.92
N PHE A 156 5.12 -0.48 32.42
CA PHE A 156 4.87 -1.78 33.01
C PHE A 156 5.88 -2.80 32.45
N VAL A 157 6.60 -3.47 33.35
CA VAL A 157 7.64 -4.43 32.96
C VAL A 157 7.05 -5.84 32.99
N HIS A 158 7.18 -6.58 31.90
CA HIS A 158 6.76 -7.98 31.83
C HIS A 158 7.90 -8.91 32.27
N ASP A 159 7.69 -9.66 33.35
CA ASP A 159 8.58 -10.77 33.73
C ASP A 159 8.11 -12.05 33.03
N LYS A 160 8.91 -12.49 32.04
CA LYS A 160 8.61 -13.69 31.25
C LYS A 160 8.69 -14.99 32.04
N LYS A 161 9.51 -15.05 33.10
CA LYS A 161 9.71 -16.29 33.87
C LYS A 161 8.52 -16.55 34.79
N LEU A 162 8.00 -15.48 35.40
CA LEU A 162 6.87 -15.54 36.32
C LEU A 162 5.52 -15.34 35.61
N ASP A 163 5.52 -14.91 34.34
CA ASP A 163 4.33 -14.53 33.57
C ASP A 163 3.46 -13.52 34.33
N VAL A 164 4.12 -12.43 34.76
CA VAL A 164 3.48 -11.31 35.48
C VAL A 164 3.93 -9.98 34.91
N TYR A 165 3.11 -8.96 35.13
CA TYR A 165 3.51 -7.56 34.91
C TYR A 165 3.79 -6.87 36.23
N LEU A 166 4.93 -6.18 36.32
CA LEU A 166 5.24 -5.29 37.43
C LEU A 166 4.77 -3.87 37.09
N CYS A 167 3.91 -3.30 37.94
CA CYS A 167 3.48 -1.92 37.76
C CYS A 167 4.49 -0.93 38.35
N PRO A 168 4.45 0.36 37.95
CA PRO A 168 5.33 1.40 38.51
C PRO A 168 5.21 1.60 40.03
N ALA A 169 4.09 1.19 40.64
CA ALA A 169 3.89 1.19 42.09
C ALA A 169 4.39 -0.10 42.79
N GLY A 170 5.13 -0.96 42.07
CA GLY A 170 5.74 -2.18 42.62
C GLY A 170 4.81 -3.38 42.81
N GLN A 171 3.54 -3.29 42.42
CA GLN A 171 2.58 -4.39 42.53
C GLN A 171 2.64 -5.31 41.31
N GLN A 172 2.47 -6.61 41.53
CA GLN A 172 2.41 -7.61 40.47
C GLN A 172 0.97 -7.79 39.95
N LEU A 173 0.82 -7.76 38.63
CA LEU A 173 -0.40 -8.10 37.91
C LEU A 173 -0.24 -9.51 37.36
N GLN A 174 -1.14 -10.40 37.80
CA GLN A 174 -1.14 -11.80 37.45
C GLN A 174 -2.22 -12.11 36.42
N THR A 175 -2.03 -13.22 35.71
CA THR A 175 -2.99 -13.76 34.76
C THR A 175 -3.62 -15.05 35.30
N ASN A 176 -4.86 -15.35 34.88
CA ASN A 176 -5.50 -16.63 35.12
C ASN A 176 -5.13 -17.70 34.07
N GLY A 177 -4.17 -17.41 33.19
CA GLY A 177 -3.71 -18.33 32.15
C GLY A 177 -4.62 -18.40 30.91
N SER A 178 -5.83 -17.85 30.96
CA SER A 178 -6.81 -17.98 29.88
C SER A 178 -6.58 -16.97 28.74
N TRP A 179 -6.83 -17.43 27.52
CA TRP A 179 -6.81 -16.60 26.32
C TRP A 179 -8.23 -16.19 25.92
N TYR A 180 -8.43 -14.90 25.68
CA TYR A 180 -9.70 -14.33 25.26
C TYR A 180 -9.62 -13.86 23.81
N PHE A 181 -10.64 -14.17 23.01
CA PHE A 181 -10.71 -13.69 21.64
C PHE A 181 -11.22 -12.26 21.59
N LYS A 182 -10.43 -11.36 20.98
CA LYS A 182 -10.82 -9.98 20.73
C LYS A 182 -10.88 -9.73 19.24
N LYS A 183 -12.06 -9.36 18.75
CA LYS A 183 -12.26 -8.96 17.34
C LYS A 183 -11.91 -7.50 17.16
N HIS A 184 -11.05 -7.22 16.19
CA HIS A 184 -10.73 -5.88 15.72
C HIS A 184 -10.94 -5.86 14.20
N GLY A 185 -12.09 -5.35 13.77
CA GLY A 185 -12.51 -5.41 12.36
C GLY A 185 -12.60 -6.85 11.86
N LYS A 186 -11.83 -7.18 10.80
CA LYS A 186 -11.75 -8.52 10.18
C LYS A 186 -10.69 -9.44 10.80
N THR A 187 -10.09 -9.05 11.93
CA THR A 187 -9.03 -9.82 12.58
C THR A 187 -9.48 -10.20 13.98
N THR A 188 -9.20 -11.45 14.35
CA THR A 188 -9.43 -11.95 15.71
C THR A 188 -8.07 -12.29 16.29
N ASN A 189 -7.70 -11.62 17.39
CA ASN A 189 -6.46 -11.88 18.12
C ASN A 189 -6.79 -12.48 19.48
N ARG A 190 -5.88 -13.32 20.00
CA ARG A 190 -5.95 -13.78 21.38
C ARG A 190 -5.24 -12.77 22.28
N MET A 191 -5.93 -12.42 23.36
CA MET A 191 -5.45 -11.51 24.40
C MET A 191 -5.44 -12.25 25.74
N LYS A 192 -4.37 -12.05 26.50
CA LYS A 192 -4.23 -12.50 27.87
C LYS A 192 -4.39 -11.32 28.80
N HIS A 193 -5.16 -11.51 29.88
CA HIS A 193 -5.48 -10.45 30.82
C HIS A 193 -4.61 -10.55 32.06
N TYR A 194 -4.02 -9.42 32.46
CA TYR A 194 -3.24 -9.28 33.67
C TYR A 194 -3.88 -8.21 34.56
N LYS A 195 -4.16 -8.58 35.81
CA LYS A 195 -4.84 -7.73 36.79
C LYS A 195 -4.34 -8.04 38.20
N THR A 196 -4.63 -7.14 39.13
CA THR A 196 -4.26 -7.32 40.53
C THR A 196 -5.35 -6.80 41.46
N PRO A 197 -5.72 -7.53 42.54
CA PRO A 197 -6.66 -7.02 43.53
C PRO A 197 -6.08 -5.83 44.30
N ALA A 198 -4.76 -5.71 44.39
CA ALA A 198 -4.06 -4.62 45.07
C ALA A 198 -4.36 -3.23 44.47
N CYS A 199 -4.88 -3.16 43.23
CA CYS A 199 -5.31 -1.89 42.65
C CYS A 199 -6.39 -1.21 43.49
N LYS A 200 -7.31 -1.95 44.12
CA LYS A 200 -8.48 -1.37 44.82
C LYS A 200 -8.10 -0.53 46.05
N SER A 201 -6.96 -0.81 46.66
CA SER A 201 -6.42 -0.10 47.83
C SER A 201 -5.16 0.72 47.48
N CYS A 202 -4.86 0.90 46.19
CA CYS A 202 -3.65 1.58 45.75
C CYS A 202 -3.80 3.11 45.86
N SER A 203 -2.86 3.78 46.53
CA SER A 203 -2.81 5.24 46.64
C SER A 203 -2.70 5.96 45.29
N PHE A 204 -2.19 5.28 44.26
CA PHE A 204 -2.02 5.83 42.91
C PHE A 204 -3.17 5.50 41.95
N PHE A 205 -4.29 4.95 42.45
CA PHE A 205 -5.39 4.46 41.61
C PHE A 205 -5.90 5.50 40.60
N GLU A 206 -6.27 6.68 41.07
CA GLU A 206 -6.81 7.78 40.24
C GLU A 206 -5.81 8.29 39.19
N ARG A 207 -4.50 8.16 39.45
CA ARG A 207 -3.42 8.51 38.50
C ARG A 207 -3.18 7.40 37.47
N CYS A 208 -3.47 6.15 37.82
CA CYS A 208 -3.15 4.98 37.02
C CYS A 208 -4.28 4.55 36.07
N THR A 209 -5.54 4.64 36.50
CA THR A 209 -6.67 4.11 35.73
C THR A 209 -7.98 4.79 36.09
N LYS A 210 -8.87 4.93 35.09
CA LYS A 210 -10.27 5.33 35.29
C LYS A 210 -11.21 4.14 35.52
N ASN A 211 -10.69 2.91 35.40
CA ASN A 211 -11.49 1.70 35.55
C ASN A 211 -11.67 1.36 37.04
N LYS A 212 -12.91 1.39 37.52
CA LYS A 212 -13.31 1.04 38.90
C LYS A 212 -12.85 -0.36 39.35
N ALA A 213 -12.66 -1.29 38.42
CA ALA A 213 -12.20 -2.65 38.71
C ALA A 213 -10.67 -2.78 38.88
N GLY A 214 -9.91 -1.70 38.65
CA GLY A 214 -8.45 -1.70 38.64
C GLY A 214 -7.85 -1.64 37.24
N ARG A 215 -6.52 -1.54 37.18
CA ARG A 215 -5.76 -1.52 35.93
C ARG A 215 -5.77 -2.93 35.32
N LEU A 216 -6.23 -3.03 34.08
CA LEU A 216 -6.19 -4.25 33.27
C LEU A 216 -5.16 -4.06 32.17
N ILE A 217 -4.18 -4.96 32.10
CA ILE A 217 -3.22 -5.02 31.00
C ILE A 217 -3.63 -6.16 30.08
N GLU A 218 -3.87 -5.85 28.81
CA GLU A 218 -4.11 -6.83 27.76
C GLU A 218 -2.80 -7.09 27.02
N ARG A 219 -2.31 -8.32 27.04
CA ARG A 219 -1.16 -8.76 26.24
C ARG A 219 -1.63 -9.61 25.07
N THR A 220 -1.30 -9.19 23.86
CA THR A 220 -1.59 -10.00 22.66
C THR A 220 -0.64 -11.19 22.55
N GLU A 221 -1.10 -12.28 21.95
CA GLU A 221 -0.26 -13.45 21.62
C GLU A 221 0.99 -13.12 20.81
N HIS A 222 0.97 -12.01 20.05
CA HIS A 222 2.10 -11.55 19.23
C HIS A 222 2.98 -10.49 19.93
N ALA A 223 2.79 -10.26 21.24
CA ALA A 223 3.43 -9.15 21.95
C ALA A 223 4.96 -9.24 21.92
N GLU A 224 5.52 -10.45 21.99
CA GLU A 224 6.98 -10.64 21.93
C GLU A 224 7.57 -10.20 20.59
N LEU A 225 6.89 -10.48 19.49
CA LEU A 225 7.33 -10.08 18.15
C LEU A 225 7.26 -8.57 17.97
N ILE A 226 6.23 -7.93 18.54
CA ILE A 226 6.07 -6.47 18.53
C ILE A 226 7.16 -5.81 19.39
N GLU A 227 7.47 -6.37 20.55
CA GLU A 227 8.55 -5.91 21.44
C GLU A 227 9.92 -6.04 20.76
N ALA A 228 10.20 -7.19 20.14
CA ALA A 228 11.43 -7.40 19.37
C ALA A 228 11.55 -6.41 18.20
N ASN A 229 10.46 -6.12 17.48
CA ASN A 229 10.42 -5.08 16.46
C ASN A 229 10.76 -3.69 17.03
N ARG A 230 10.19 -3.32 18.18
CA ARG A 230 10.49 -2.05 18.86
C ARG A 230 11.98 -1.94 19.19
N GLN A 231 12.56 -2.99 19.75
CA GLN A 231 14.00 -3.04 20.06
C GLN A 231 14.86 -2.89 18.80
N ARG A 232 14.51 -3.59 17.71
CA ARG A 232 15.23 -3.45 16.43
C ARG A 232 15.20 -2.02 15.90
N ILE A 233 14.06 -1.33 15.99
CA ILE A 233 13.93 0.08 15.56
C ILE A 233 14.78 0.98 16.43
N GLU A 234 14.76 0.79 17.75
CA GLU A 234 15.55 1.59 18.69
C GLU A 234 17.06 1.42 18.45
N LEU A 235 17.51 0.20 18.20
CA LEU A 235 18.91 -0.11 17.91
C LEU A 235 19.36 0.35 16.52
N LYS A 236 18.47 0.31 15.52
CA LYS A 236 18.79 0.58 14.11
C LYS A 236 17.98 1.76 13.55
N LYS A 237 17.85 2.86 14.31
CA LYS A 237 17.06 4.05 13.92
C LYS A 237 17.47 4.62 12.57
N GLU A 238 18.78 4.74 12.31
CA GLU A 238 19.29 5.28 11.05
C GLU A 238 18.94 4.40 9.84
N LEU A 239 18.93 3.08 10.01
CA LEU A 239 18.46 2.18 8.96
C LEU A 239 16.96 2.39 8.70
N TYR A 240 16.16 2.52 9.77
CA TYR A 240 14.72 2.72 9.65
C TYR A 240 14.34 4.05 8.96
N ARG A 241 15.12 5.11 9.18
CA ARG A 241 14.94 6.42 8.53
C ARG A 241 15.05 6.34 7.00
N LYS A 242 15.86 5.41 6.47
CA LYS A 242 16.05 5.23 5.02
C LYS A 242 14.81 4.71 4.29
N ARG A 243 13.83 4.12 5.00
CA ARG A 243 12.64 3.48 4.37
C ARG A 243 11.93 4.40 3.37
N GLN A 244 11.76 5.66 3.72
CA GLN A 244 11.01 6.63 2.91
C GLN A 244 11.79 6.94 1.64
N ALA A 245 13.09 7.22 1.75
CA ALA A 245 13.94 7.53 0.60
C ALA A 245 14.02 6.36 -0.40
N ILE A 246 14.02 5.12 0.09
CA ILE A 246 14.10 3.92 -0.77
C ILE A 246 12.85 3.79 -1.63
N VAL A 247 11.67 3.79 -1.02
CA VAL A 247 10.40 3.53 -1.73
C VAL A 247 9.88 4.76 -2.48
N GLU A 248 10.07 5.97 -1.94
CA GLU A 248 9.62 7.20 -2.60
C GLU A 248 10.47 7.55 -3.82
N HIS A 249 11.69 7.00 -3.97
CA HIS A 249 12.49 7.24 -5.17
C HIS A 249 11.80 6.73 -6.46
N PRO A 250 11.45 5.44 -6.60
CA PRO A 250 10.72 4.97 -7.77
C PRO A 250 9.32 5.59 -7.87
N PHE A 251 8.57 5.68 -6.77
CA PHE A 251 7.21 6.25 -6.82
C PHE A 251 7.20 7.74 -7.17
N GLY A 252 8.16 8.52 -6.67
CA GLY A 252 8.32 9.92 -6.97
C GLY A 252 8.58 10.14 -8.46
N ILE A 253 9.48 9.35 -9.05
CA ILE A 253 9.76 9.43 -10.49
C ILE A 253 8.53 9.01 -11.31
N ILE A 254 7.98 7.81 -11.03
CA ILE A 254 6.87 7.24 -11.79
C ILE A 254 5.62 8.15 -11.70
N LYS A 255 5.26 8.60 -10.50
CA LYS A 255 4.07 9.44 -10.31
C LYS A 255 4.34 10.88 -10.75
N ARG A 256 5.38 11.54 -10.22
CA ARG A 256 5.56 12.99 -10.40
C ARG A 256 6.26 13.38 -11.69
N GLN A 257 7.22 12.58 -12.17
CA GLN A 257 7.97 12.92 -13.38
C GLN A 257 7.36 12.28 -14.63
N TRP A 258 6.79 11.07 -14.51
CA TRP A 258 6.20 10.35 -15.66
C TRP A 258 4.68 10.43 -15.71
N ASP A 259 4.08 11.14 -14.76
CA ASP A 259 2.64 11.39 -14.68
C ASP A 259 1.77 10.12 -14.63
N PHE A 260 2.31 9.03 -14.08
CA PHE A 260 1.59 7.77 -13.93
C PHE A 260 0.68 7.81 -12.68
N TYR A 261 -0.41 8.56 -12.78
CA TYR A 261 -1.46 8.64 -11.75
C TYR A 261 -2.69 7.77 -12.06
N TYR A 262 -2.87 7.39 -13.32
CA TYR A 262 -4.10 6.74 -13.80
C TYR A 262 -3.81 5.39 -14.43
N ILE A 263 -4.67 4.42 -14.15
CA ILE A 263 -4.73 3.17 -14.89
C ILE A 263 -5.44 3.44 -16.22
N MET A 264 -4.81 3.04 -17.33
CA MET A 264 -5.34 3.23 -18.67
C MET A 264 -6.27 2.08 -19.04
N THR A 265 -5.90 0.85 -18.70
CA THR A 265 -6.63 -0.37 -19.10
C THR A 265 -7.73 -0.76 -18.08
N LYS A 266 -8.64 0.18 -17.80
CA LYS A 266 -9.75 0.03 -16.84
C LYS A 266 -10.71 -1.11 -17.24
N LYS A 267 -10.58 -2.28 -16.62
CA LYS A 267 -11.44 -3.46 -16.85
C LYS A 267 -11.43 -4.42 -15.67
N THR A 268 -10.23 -4.81 -15.24
CA THR A 268 -10.01 -5.72 -14.12
C THR A 268 -8.67 -5.41 -13.46
N ILE A 269 -8.48 -5.92 -12.26
CA ILE A 269 -7.21 -5.78 -11.54
C ILE A 269 -6.02 -6.39 -12.30
N LYS A 270 -6.27 -7.39 -13.17
CA LYS A 270 -5.23 -7.98 -14.03
C LYS A 270 -4.69 -6.97 -15.05
N HIS A 271 -5.58 -6.17 -15.64
CA HIS A 271 -5.20 -5.14 -16.59
C HIS A 271 -4.48 -3.99 -15.89
N ALA A 272 -5.01 -3.54 -14.75
CA ALA A 272 -4.32 -2.57 -13.90
C ALA A 272 -2.92 -3.05 -13.50
N SER A 273 -2.77 -4.34 -13.16
CA SER A 273 -1.47 -4.94 -12.86
C SER A 273 -0.52 -5.00 -14.05
N ALA A 274 -1.03 -5.08 -15.29
CA ALA A 274 -0.21 -5.02 -16.49
C ALA A 274 0.35 -3.61 -16.72
N ASP A 275 -0.50 -2.57 -16.60
CA ASP A 275 -0.07 -1.17 -16.70
C ASP A 275 1.05 -0.86 -15.68
N VAL A 276 0.83 -1.27 -14.42
CA VAL A 276 1.80 -1.11 -13.34
C VAL A 276 3.08 -1.90 -13.61
N GLY A 277 2.97 -3.13 -14.12
CA GLY A 277 4.15 -3.92 -14.47
C GLY A 277 4.99 -3.31 -15.59
N LEU A 278 4.33 -2.75 -16.61
CA LEU A 278 5.01 -2.07 -17.70
C LEU A 278 5.76 -0.82 -17.21
N ILE A 279 5.15 0.01 -16.37
CA ILE A 279 5.81 1.22 -15.88
C ILE A 279 6.98 0.90 -14.95
N PHE A 280 6.85 -0.11 -14.07
CA PHE A 280 7.97 -0.59 -13.24
C PHE A 280 9.09 -1.21 -14.08
N THR A 281 8.75 -1.93 -15.15
CA THR A 281 9.76 -2.47 -16.08
C THR A 281 10.52 -1.34 -16.77
N ALA A 282 9.83 -0.32 -17.27
CA ALA A 282 10.45 0.85 -17.87
C ALA A 282 11.35 1.59 -16.87
N PHE A 283 10.90 1.75 -15.61
CA PHE A 283 11.70 2.31 -14.52
C PHE A 283 12.97 1.51 -14.27
N ASN A 284 12.84 0.19 -14.10
CA ASN A 284 13.97 -0.69 -13.85
C ASN A 284 14.98 -0.65 -14.99
N LEU A 285 14.55 -0.73 -16.25
CA LEU A 285 15.43 -0.65 -17.41
C LEU A 285 16.20 0.67 -17.43
N ARG A 286 15.52 1.81 -17.26
CA ARG A 286 16.18 3.13 -17.22
C ARG A 286 17.17 3.21 -16.06
N ARG A 287 16.82 2.68 -14.88
CA ARG A 287 17.69 2.68 -13.71
C ARG A 287 18.94 1.83 -13.94
N ILE A 288 18.77 0.62 -14.47
CA ILE A 288 19.87 -0.30 -14.78
C ILE A 288 20.81 0.31 -15.83
N PHE A 289 20.27 0.90 -16.90
CA PHE A 289 21.10 1.52 -17.96
C PHE A 289 21.93 2.71 -17.45
N ASN A 290 21.44 3.42 -16.44
CA ASN A 290 22.17 4.52 -15.82
C ASN A 290 23.19 4.07 -14.77
N LEU A 291 22.99 2.90 -14.16
CA LEU A 291 23.90 2.35 -13.13
C LEU A 291 25.03 1.50 -13.73
N MET A 292 24.79 0.89 -14.90
CA MET A 292 25.77 0.04 -15.55
C MET A 292 26.78 0.83 -16.35
N ASP A 293 28.02 0.32 -16.40
CA ASP A 293 29.02 0.79 -17.34
C ASP A 293 28.54 0.60 -18.79
N GLN A 294 28.75 1.63 -19.62
CA GLN A 294 28.23 1.66 -20.99
C GLN A 294 28.88 0.62 -21.90
N ASN A 295 30.14 0.23 -21.65
CA ASN A 295 30.81 -0.81 -22.43
C ASN A 295 30.26 -2.19 -22.06
N ILE A 296 30.01 -2.43 -20.78
CA ILE A 296 29.35 -3.65 -20.30
C ILE A 296 27.92 -3.75 -20.86
N LEU A 297 27.14 -2.67 -20.81
CA LEU A 297 25.79 -2.63 -21.37
C LEU A 297 25.79 -2.95 -22.86
N LYS A 298 26.70 -2.34 -23.64
CA LYS A 298 26.87 -2.64 -25.07
C LYS A 298 27.17 -4.12 -25.31
N LYS A 299 27.99 -4.76 -24.46
CA LYS A 299 28.29 -6.19 -24.57
C LYS A 299 27.03 -7.04 -24.38
N TYR A 300 26.22 -6.76 -23.36
CA TYR A 300 24.95 -7.47 -23.14
C TYR A 300 23.95 -7.25 -24.28
N LEU A 301 23.80 -6.03 -24.77
CA LEU A 301 22.89 -5.73 -25.88
C LEU A 301 23.30 -6.42 -27.19
N LYS A 302 24.61 -6.57 -27.45
CA LYS A 302 25.11 -7.33 -28.61
C LYS A 302 24.68 -8.79 -28.59
N VAL A 303 24.60 -9.42 -27.42
CA VAL A 303 24.11 -10.82 -27.28
C VAL A 303 22.64 -10.94 -27.68
N LEU A 304 21.84 -9.88 -27.51
CA LEU A 304 20.42 -9.87 -27.87
C LEU A 304 20.18 -9.58 -29.36
N ALA A 305 21.16 -9.05 -30.09
CA ALA A 305 21.05 -8.73 -31.51
C ALA A 305 20.48 -9.88 -32.38
N PRO A 306 20.95 -11.15 -32.28
CA PRO A 306 20.38 -12.24 -33.06
C PRO A 306 18.90 -12.52 -32.74
N ILE A 307 18.47 -12.33 -31.49
CA ILE A 307 17.06 -12.49 -31.07
C ILE A 307 16.19 -11.44 -31.76
N PHE A 308 16.64 -10.18 -31.81
CA PHE A 308 15.90 -9.12 -32.51
C PHE A 308 15.81 -9.37 -34.02
N VAL A 309 16.86 -9.92 -34.63
CA VAL A 309 16.84 -10.30 -36.05
C VAL A 309 15.84 -11.43 -36.28
N PHE A 310 15.84 -12.47 -35.43
CA PHE A 310 14.91 -13.60 -35.50
C PHE A 310 13.45 -13.19 -35.31
N VAL A 311 13.16 -12.35 -34.31
CA VAL A 311 11.81 -11.79 -34.12
C VAL A 311 11.43 -10.94 -35.34
N ARG A 312 12.32 -10.08 -35.84
CA ARG A 312 12.06 -9.27 -37.04
C ARG A 312 11.75 -10.11 -38.28
N THR A 313 12.41 -11.26 -38.46
CA THR A 313 12.16 -12.16 -39.62
C THR A 313 10.81 -12.86 -39.52
N HIS A 314 10.32 -13.14 -38.31
CA HIS A 314 8.99 -13.71 -38.11
C HIS A 314 7.85 -12.67 -38.19
N PHE A 315 8.16 -11.37 -38.13
CA PHE A 315 7.18 -10.29 -38.06
C PHE A 315 7.14 -9.36 -39.29
N LYS A 316 7.45 -9.79 -40.53
CA LYS A 316 7.29 -8.92 -41.72
C LYS A 316 6.41 -9.48 -42.86
N PRO A 317 5.55 -8.64 -43.52
CA PRO A 317 5.14 -7.25 -43.20
C PRO A 317 3.61 -6.99 -43.24
N MET A 318 3.12 -6.06 -42.39
CA MET A 318 2.01 -5.17 -42.76
C MET A 318 2.47 -4.29 -43.95
N PRO A 319 1.61 -3.99 -44.94
CA PRO A 319 2.05 -3.55 -46.26
C PRO A 319 2.76 -2.19 -46.28
N ALA A 320 3.65 -2.09 -47.26
CA ALA A 320 4.72 -1.14 -47.54
C ALA A 320 4.42 0.38 -47.64
N PHE A 321 3.41 0.94 -46.95
CA PHE A 321 3.05 2.36 -47.15
C PHE A 321 3.63 3.37 -46.12
N VAL A 322 4.35 2.94 -45.09
CA VAL A 322 4.77 3.88 -44.00
C VAL A 322 6.27 4.27 -44.03
N PHE A 323 7.10 3.70 -44.91
CA PHE A 323 8.56 3.80 -44.74
C PHE A 323 9.34 4.51 -45.86
N GLN A 324 8.93 5.74 -46.18
CA GLN A 324 9.91 6.80 -46.51
C GLN A 324 10.60 7.39 -45.27
N THR A 325 10.26 6.92 -44.06
CA THR A 325 10.76 7.46 -42.78
C THR A 325 11.95 6.70 -42.15
N ILE A 326 12.40 5.57 -42.69
CA ILE A 326 13.56 4.82 -42.11
C ILE A 326 14.92 5.40 -42.50
N THR A 327 15.02 6.15 -43.60
CA THR A 327 16.19 7.03 -43.84
C THR A 327 16.30 8.10 -42.74
N TYR A 328 15.17 8.53 -42.18
CA TYR A 328 15.12 9.42 -41.02
C TYR A 328 15.57 8.72 -39.72
N LEU A 329 15.37 7.41 -39.57
CA LEU A 329 15.76 6.68 -38.35
C LEU A 329 17.27 6.40 -38.27
N LYS A 330 17.98 6.25 -39.41
CA LYS A 330 19.45 6.25 -39.41
C LYS A 330 20.02 7.63 -39.05
N LEU A 331 19.37 8.70 -39.52
CA LEU A 331 19.72 10.08 -39.15
C LEU A 331 19.39 10.37 -37.67
N GLN A 332 18.27 9.85 -37.16
CA GLN A 332 17.87 10.00 -35.76
C GLN A 332 18.64 9.09 -34.80
N LEU A 333 19.12 7.91 -35.19
CA LEU A 333 20.05 7.15 -34.34
C LEU A 333 21.37 7.93 -34.18
N HIS A 334 21.82 8.61 -35.23
CA HIS A 334 22.97 9.50 -35.17
C HIS A 334 22.68 10.76 -34.32
N TYR A 335 21.49 11.36 -34.43
CA TYR A 335 21.04 12.47 -33.59
C TYR A 335 20.77 12.08 -32.12
N PHE A 336 20.33 10.84 -31.86
CA PHE A 336 20.07 10.27 -30.53
C PHE A 336 21.40 9.90 -29.85
N LEU A 337 22.36 9.35 -30.61
CA LEU A 337 23.75 9.16 -30.15
C LEU A 337 24.46 10.51 -29.92
N MET A 338 24.22 11.54 -30.75
CA MET A 338 24.74 12.89 -30.52
C MET A 338 24.11 13.59 -29.31
N ARG A 339 22.79 13.42 -29.06
CA ARG A 339 22.12 13.99 -27.87
C ARG A 339 22.48 13.27 -26.57
N LEU A 340 22.84 11.99 -26.61
CA LEU A 340 23.41 11.28 -25.46
C LEU A 340 24.78 11.84 -25.04
N ASN A 341 25.55 12.38 -25.99
CA ASN A 341 26.80 13.09 -25.70
C ASN A 341 26.59 14.54 -25.19
N GLN A 342 25.37 15.11 -25.28
CA GLN A 342 25.04 16.43 -24.72
C GLN A 342 24.36 16.39 -23.34
N LEU A 343 24.21 15.20 -22.74
CA LEU A 343 23.65 15.04 -21.39
C LEU A 343 24.69 15.05 -20.27
N TYR A 344 25.94 15.41 -20.56
CA TYR A 344 26.86 15.87 -19.54
C TYR A 344 26.75 17.40 -19.44
N LEU A 345 26.24 17.85 -18.29
CA LEU A 345 26.70 19.00 -17.48
C LEU A 345 25.52 19.64 -16.75
N THR A 346 25.11 19.03 -15.64
CA THR A 346 25.03 19.80 -14.39
C THR A 346 25.77 19.01 -13.32
N PRO A 347 26.87 19.54 -12.76
CA PRO A 347 27.50 18.94 -11.60
C PRO A 347 26.53 19.11 -10.43
N ILE A 348 26.06 17.99 -9.87
CA ILE A 348 25.53 18.01 -8.51
C ILE A 348 26.77 18.18 -7.62
N ASN A 349 27.11 19.44 -7.35
CA ASN A 349 28.05 19.76 -6.28
C ASN A 349 27.46 19.24 -4.97
N THR A 350 28.22 18.35 -4.36
CA THR A 350 28.09 17.91 -2.97
C THR A 350 28.21 19.11 -2.04
N VAL A 351 27.21 19.31 -1.18
CA VAL A 351 27.36 19.73 0.22
C VAL A 351 26.46 18.84 1.06
#